data_AF-A0A7S2IZD1-F1
#
_entry.id   AF-A0A7S2IZD1-F1
#
_cell.length_a   1.000
_cell.length_b   1.000
_cell.length_c   1.000
_cell.angle_alpha   90.00
_cell.angle_beta   90.00
_cell.angle_gamma   90.00
#
_symmetry.space_group_name_H-M   'P 1'
#
loop_
_entity.id
_entity.type
_entity.pdbx_description
1 polymer ?
#
loop_
_entity_poly.entity_id
_entity_poly.type
_entity_poly.pdbx_seq_one_letter_code
_entity_poly.pdbx_strand_id
1 'polypeptide(L)'
;RDRNRYTARKLPFPALFDAARESLEGQRSDYKFDSYDLVYVIAPQVKPTGTKGVAWVGAKGAMCNGCETISDKFKIMVAVHELGHNLGLLHASSTSLEYGNPFDWMGNYPDVLGLNYGLGYVLSLGWLSGSSIYTVTDQSLPGL
;
A
#
# COMPACT_ATOMS: atom_id res chain seq x y z
N ARG A 1 -30.16 -7.25 5.95
CA ARG A 1 -29.91 -6.16 4.98
C ARG A 1 -28.79 -6.63 4.06
N ASP A 2 -29.07 -6.83 2.77
CA ASP A 2 -28.14 -7.43 1.82
C ASP A 2 -26.85 -6.60 1.68
N ARG A 3 -25.70 -7.22 1.97
CA ARG A 3 -24.36 -6.58 1.93
C ARG A 3 -23.83 -6.41 0.51
N ASN A 4 -24.58 -6.86 -0.50
CA ASN A 4 -24.13 -7.03 -1.88
C ASN A 4 -24.54 -5.91 -2.84
N ARG A 5 -25.02 -4.74 -2.39
CA ARG A 5 -25.37 -3.65 -3.31
C ARG A 5 -24.18 -3.08 -4.10
N TYR A 6 -22.96 -3.33 -3.65
CA TYR A 6 -21.73 -2.79 -4.25
C TYR A 6 -21.12 -3.67 -5.35
N THR A 7 -21.72 -4.82 -5.67
CA THR A 7 -21.23 -5.72 -6.74
C THR A 7 -21.73 -5.35 -8.14
N ALA A 8 -22.65 -4.38 -8.26
CA ALA A 8 -23.36 -4.14 -9.51
C ALA A 8 -22.51 -3.46 -10.61
N ARG A 9 -21.41 -2.78 -10.26
CA ARG A 9 -20.47 -2.19 -11.24
C ARG A 9 -19.07 -2.05 -10.65
N LYS A 10 -18.12 -2.85 -11.15
CA LYS A 10 -16.67 -2.86 -10.82
C LYS A 10 -16.34 -3.70 -9.58
N LEU A 11 -15.07 -4.13 -9.51
CA LEU A 11 -14.52 -4.99 -8.45
C LEU A 11 -14.97 -4.49 -7.06
N PRO A 12 -15.24 -5.39 -6.10
CA PRO A 12 -15.87 -5.05 -4.82
C PRO A 12 -15.04 -4.05 -4.00
N PHE A 13 -13.72 -4.00 -4.22
CA PHE A 13 -12.80 -3.14 -3.49
C PHE A 13 -13.01 -1.65 -3.77
N PRO A 14 -12.93 -1.15 -5.03
CA PRO A 14 -13.34 0.21 -5.36
C PRO A 14 -14.69 0.63 -4.78
N ALA A 15 -15.69 -0.24 -4.90
CA ALA A 15 -17.04 0.08 -4.45
C ALA A 15 -17.16 0.17 -2.92
N LEU A 16 -16.42 -0.65 -2.16
CA LEU A 16 -16.34 -0.56 -0.70
C LEU A 16 -15.65 0.71 -0.23
N PHE A 17 -14.58 1.12 -0.93
CA PHE A 17 -13.88 2.36 -0.64
C PHE A 17 -14.76 3.59 -0.88
N ASP A 18 -15.45 3.64 -2.04
CA ASP A 18 -16.39 4.71 -2.37
C ASP A 18 -17.56 4.77 -1.37
N ALA A 19 -18.08 3.61 -0.96
CA ALA A 19 -19.13 3.51 0.04
C ALA A 19 -18.70 4.08 1.39
N ALA A 20 -17.45 3.81 1.82
CA ALA A 20 -16.91 4.35 3.05
C ALA A 20 -16.84 5.89 3.00
N ARG A 21 -16.31 6.44 1.89
CA ARG A 21 -16.30 7.89 1.64
C ARG A 21 -17.70 8.49 1.72
N GLU A 22 -18.64 7.98 0.93
CA GLU A 22 -20.01 8.49 0.83
C GLU A 22 -20.73 8.43 2.19
N SER A 23 -20.52 7.36 2.94
CA SER A 23 -21.15 7.19 4.26
C SER A 23 -20.67 8.22 5.28
N LEU A 24 -19.42 8.67 5.22
CA LEU A 24 -18.87 9.64 6.16
C LEU A 24 -19.12 11.08 5.71
N GLU A 25 -18.78 11.41 4.47
CA GLU A 25 -18.86 12.80 3.98
C GLU A 25 -20.30 13.33 3.82
N GLY A 26 -21.28 12.42 3.68
CA GLY A 26 -22.71 12.78 3.69
C GLY A 26 -23.36 12.82 5.09
N GLN A 27 -22.71 12.27 6.11
CA GLN A 27 -23.30 12.13 7.47
C GLN A 27 -22.56 12.92 8.54
N ARG A 28 -21.33 13.35 8.27
CA ARG A 28 -20.49 14.11 9.18
C ARG A 28 -20.08 15.42 8.53
N SER A 29 -20.59 16.53 9.07
CA SER A 29 -20.25 17.87 8.58
C SER A 29 -18.79 18.25 8.84
N ASP A 30 -18.15 17.59 9.82
CA ASP A 30 -16.75 17.80 10.22
C ASP A 30 -15.75 16.93 9.45
N TYR A 31 -16.23 16.04 8.57
CA TYR A 31 -15.38 15.17 7.77
C TYR A 31 -15.48 15.55 6.29
N LYS A 32 -14.32 15.78 5.67
CA LYS A 32 -14.18 15.99 4.22
C LYS A 32 -13.09 15.05 3.72
N PHE A 33 -13.47 14.16 2.82
CA PHE A 33 -12.56 13.13 2.31
C PHE A 33 -11.35 13.76 1.58
N ASP A 34 -11.58 14.90 0.93
CA ASP A 34 -10.54 15.60 0.19
C ASP A 34 -9.56 16.40 1.04
N SER A 35 -9.84 16.58 2.33
CA SER A 35 -8.92 17.25 3.26
C SER A 35 -7.74 16.37 3.72
N TYR A 36 -7.68 15.11 3.29
CA TYR A 36 -6.62 14.17 3.64
C TYR A 36 -5.77 13.80 2.43
N ASP A 37 -4.45 13.75 2.62
CA ASP A 37 -3.48 13.31 1.60
C ASP A 37 -3.65 11.82 1.28
N LEU A 38 -4.00 11.02 2.28
CA LEU A 38 -4.13 9.57 2.23
C LEU A 38 -5.35 9.12 3.03
N VAL A 39 -6.06 8.11 2.51
CA VAL A 39 -7.22 7.51 3.17
C VAL A 39 -7.12 6.00 3.14
N TYR A 40 -7.17 5.40 4.33
CA TYR A 40 -7.11 3.95 4.52
C TYR A 40 -8.45 3.44 5.07
N VAL A 41 -9.14 2.59 4.31
CA VAL A 41 -10.45 2.04 4.68
C VAL A 41 -10.29 0.61 5.18
N ILE A 42 -10.82 0.30 6.37
CA ILE A 42 -10.92 -1.08 6.85
C ILE A 42 -12.34 -1.58 6.60
N ALA A 43 -12.47 -2.62 5.79
CA ALA A 43 -13.74 -3.27 5.49
C ALA A 43 -13.77 -4.71 6.02
N PRO A 44 -14.94 -5.21 6.47
CA PRO A 44 -15.12 -6.64 6.76
C PRO A 44 -14.78 -7.50 5.54
N GLN A 45 -14.39 -8.75 5.77
CA GLN A 45 -13.99 -9.65 4.70
C GLN A 45 -15.12 -9.86 3.69
N VAL A 46 -14.82 -9.56 2.43
CA VAL A 46 -15.66 -9.87 1.27
C VAL A 46 -14.88 -10.67 0.23
N LYS A 47 -15.59 -11.28 -0.72
CA LYS A 47 -14.95 -11.93 -1.88
C LYS A 47 -14.31 -10.87 -2.80
N PRO A 48 -13.17 -11.18 -3.46
CA PRO A 48 -12.35 -12.37 -3.28
C PRO A 48 -11.60 -12.36 -1.93
N THR A 49 -11.66 -13.48 -1.20
CA THR A 49 -11.13 -13.59 0.17
C THR A 49 -9.60 -13.63 0.23
N GLY A 50 -8.94 -13.96 -0.89
CA GLY A 50 -7.48 -14.03 -1.01
C GLY A 50 -6.79 -12.67 -1.07
N THR A 51 -7.49 -11.61 -1.49
CA THR A 51 -6.95 -10.25 -1.52
C THR A 51 -7.20 -9.59 -0.17
N LYS A 52 -6.13 -9.23 0.53
CA LYS A 52 -6.20 -8.57 1.86
C LYS A 52 -6.04 -7.07 1.81
N GLY A 53 -5.37 -6.53 0.80
CA GLY A 53 -5.21 -5.10 0.59
C GLY A 53 -5.42 -4.73 -0.86
N VAL A 54 -5.85 -3.48 -1.09
CA VAL A 54 -5.92 -2.84 -2.40
C VAL A 54 -5.62 -1.37 -2.23
N ALA A 55 -4.80 -0.83 -3.12
CA ALA A 55 -4.53 0.60 -3.22
C ALA A 55 -4.48 1.06 -4.67
N TRP A 56 -4.66 2.37 -4.86
CA TRP A 56 -4.40 3.02 -6.14
C TRP A 56 -2.98 3.59 -6.13
N VAL A 57 -2.17 3.14 -7.10
CA VAL A 57 -0.77 3.53 -7.21
C VAL A 57 -0.66 5.04 -7.48
N GLY A 58 0.10 5.75 -6.65
CA GLY A 58 0.31 7.20 -6.76
C GLY A 58 -0.93 8.05 -6.44
N ALA A 59 -1.93 7.47 -5.78
CA ALA A 59 -3.16 8.15 -5.41
C ALA A 59 -3.54 7.88 -3.94
N LYS A 60 -4.45 8.67 -3.38
CA LYS A 60 -4.76 8.68 -1.94
C LYS A 60 -5.39 7.42 -1.33
N GLY A 61 -5.94 6.54 -2.16
CA GLY A 61 -6.85 5.51 -1.67
C GLY A 61 -6.16 4.18 -1.38
N ALA A 62 -6.39 3.65 -0.18
CA ALA A 62 -6.00 2.30 0.20
C ALA A 62 -7.09 1.64 1.05
N MET A 63 -7.12 0.32 1.06
CA MET A 63 -8.05 -0.42 1.89
C MET A 63 -7.51 -1.77 2.35
N CYS A 64 -8.01 -2.21 3.51
CA CYS A 64 -7.89 -3.58 3.99
C CYS A 64 -9.21 -4.32 3.85
N ASN A 65 -9.17 -5.49 3.19
CA ASN A 65 -10.28 -6.43 3.11
C ASN A 65 -10.13 -7.54 4.15
N GLY A 66 -10.99 -7.53 5.17
CA GLY A 66 -11.01 -8.58 6.17
C GLY A 66 -9.88 -8.50 7.18
N CYS A 67 -9.44 -7.28 7.54
CA CYS A 67 -8.40 -7.09 8.55
C CYS A 67 -8.75 -7.78 9.89
N GLU A 68 -10.02 -7.97 10.22
CA GLU A 68 -10.47 -8.73 11.39
C GLU A 68 -10.16 -10.23 11.33
N THR A 69 -9.79 -10.76 10.16
CA THR A 69 -9.55 -12.19 9.92
C THR A 69 -8.07 -12.57 9.87
N ILE A 70 -7.17 -11.60 10.05
CA ILE A 70 -5.72 -11.79 9.94
C ILE A 70 -4.99 -11.38 11.23
N SER A 71 -3.75 -11.85 11.40
CA SER A 71 -2.92 -11.51 12.57
C SER A 71 -2.56 -10.02 12.56
N ASP A 72 -2.27 -9.45 13.73
CA ASP A 72 -1.90 -8.02 13.85
C ASP A 72 -0.65 -7.66 13.04
N LYS A 73 0.35 -8.55 13.00
CA LYS A 73 1.53 -8.38 12.13
C LYS A 73 1.14 -8.26 10.66
N PHE A 74 0.20 -9.09 10.21
CA PHE A 74 -0.24 -9.07 8.82
C PHE A 74 -1.09 -7.84 8.52
N LYS A 75 -1.88 -7.33 9.47
CA LYS A 75 -2.61 -6.05 9.32
C LYS A 75 -1.64 -4.89 9.13
N ILE A 76 -0.56 -4.84 9.92
CA ILE A 76 0.49 -3.82 9.79
C ILE A 76 1.16 -3.94 8.42
N MET A 77 1.52 -5.16 8.01
CA MET A 77 2.13 -5.40 6.70
C MET A 77 1.24 -4.88 5.57
N VAL A 78 -0.04 -5.27 5.55
CA VAL A 78 -1.00 -4.78 4.54
C VAL A 78 -1.08 -3.26 4.57
N ALA A 79 -1.23 -2.64 5.74
CA ALA A 79 -1.34 -1.18 5.84
C ALA A 79 -0.11 -0.45 5.27
N VAL A 80 1.10 -0.93 5.58
CA VAL A 80 2.35 -0.32 5.09
C VAL A 80 2.54 -0.61 3.59
N HIS A 81 2.21 -1.82 3.13
CA HIS A 81 2.27 -2.20 1.72
C HIS A 81 1.37 -1.33 0.85
N GLU A 82 0.10 -1.18 1.24
CA GLU A 82 -0.86 -0.36 0.51
C GLU A 82 -0.51 1.13 0.56
N LEU A 83 0.06 1.61 1.67
CA LEU A 83 0.62 2.96 1.75
C LEU A 83 1.76 3.16 0.74
N GLY A 84 2.64 2.17 0.59
CA GLY A 84 3.69 2.19 -0.43
C GLY A 84 3.12 2.35 -1.84
N HIS A 85 2.03 1.66 -2.17
CA HIS A 85 1.32 1.91 -3.43
C HIS A 85 0.81 3.34 -3.55
N ASN A 86 0.21 3.92 -2.51
CA ASN A 86 -0.24 5.32 -2.56
C ASN A 86 0.90 6.31 -2.82
N LEU A 87 2.11 5.99 -2.34
CA LEU A 87 3.34 6.74 -2.61
C LEU A 87 3.92 6.49 -4.02
N GLY A 88 3.29 5.64 -4.82
CA GLY A 88 3.69 5.34 -6.19
C GLY A 88 4.57 4.10 -6.35
N LEU A 89 4.80 3.33 -5.27
CA LEU A 89 5.62 2.13 -5.34
C LEU A 89 4.86 0.97 -5.99
N LEU A 90 5.58 0.12 -6.71
CA LEU A 90 5.09 -1.16 -7.23
C LEU A 90 5.53 -2.31 -6.31
N HIS A 91 5.06 -3.53 -6.56
CA HIS A 91 5.53 -4.69 -5.80
C HIS A 91 7.05 -4.88 -5.96
N ALA A 92 7.70 -5.32 -4.89
CA ALA A 92 9.15 -5.51 -4.88
C ALA A 92 9.53 -6.70 -5.77
N SER A 93 10.51 -6.48 -6.66
CA SER A 93 11.07 -7.41 -7.66
C SER A 93 10.65 -7.12 -9.11
N SER A 94 9.84 -7.99 -9.74
CA SER A 94 9.58 -7.95 -11.18
C SER A 94 8.17 -8.42 -11.51
N THR A 95 7.67 -8.04 -12.68
CA THR A 95 6.33 -8.43 -13.18
C THR A 95 6.03 -9.94 -13.15
N SER A 96 7.07 -10.79 -13.23
CA SER A 96 6.95 -12.25 -13.19
C SER A 96 7.11 -12.84 -11.79
N LEU A 97 7.63 -12.07 -10.84
CA LEU A 97 7.84 -12.47 -9.46
C LEU A 97 7.46 -11.30 -8.55
N GLU A 98 6.20 -10.92 -8.62
CA GLU A 98 5.63 -9.93 -7.72
C GLU A 98 5.89 -10.40 -6.28
N TYR A 99 6.34 -9.49 -5.42
CA TYR A 99 6.75 -9.77 -4.03
C TYR A 99 8.06 -10.55 -3.86
N GLY A 100 8.94 -10.62 -4.86
CA GLY A 100 10.17 -11.43 -4.81
C GLY A 100 11.23 -10.99 -3.78
N ASN A 101 11.12 -9.81 -3.16
CA ASN A 101 12.04 -9.39 -2.09
C ASN A 101 11.41 -9.61 -0.70
N PRO A 102 11.90 -10.59 0.09
CA PRO A 102 11.34 -10.89 1.39
C PRO A 102 11.66 -9.87 2.49
N PHE A 103 12.59 -8.97 2.23
CA PHE A 103 12.99 -7.91 3.18
C PHE A 103 12.31 -6.56 2.87
N ASP A 104 11.39 -6.53 1.91
CA ASP A 104 10.71 -5.32 1.46
C ASP A 104 9.26 -5.24 1.94
N TRP A 105 8.81 -4.06 2.36
CA TRP A 105 7.39 -3.81 2.62
C TRP A 105 6.52 -3.97 1.37
N MET A 106 7.08 -3.76 0.17
CA MET A 106 6.42 -4.07 -1.10
C MET A 106 6.50 -5.57 -1.47
N GLY A 107 6.98 -6.42 -0.56
CA GLY A 107 6.87 -7.88 -0.58
C GLY A 107 5.58 -8.38 0.09
N ASN A 108 5.58 -9.64 0.56
CA ASN A 108 4.43 -10.27 1.22
C ASN A 108 4.85 -11.17 2.40
N TYR A 109 5.76 -10.68 3.26
CA TYR A 109 6.39 -11.49 4.31
C TYR A 109 6.24 -10.86 5.71
N PRO A 110 5.05 -10.94 6.34
CA PRO A 110 4.73 -10.21 7.56
C PRO A 110 5.54 -10.59 8.81
N ASP A 111 6.26 -11.71 8.77
CA ASP A 111 7.02 -12.23 9.92
C ASP A 111 8.52 -11.90 9.87
N VAL A 112 8.99 -11.21 8.82
CA VAL A 112 10.38 -10.78 8.71
C VAL A 112 10.62 -9.57 9.61
N LEU A 113 11.63 -9.66 10.47
CA LEU A 113 12.05 -8.54 11.32
C LEU A 113 12.91 -7.57 10.50
N GLY A 114 12.71 -6.27 10.72
CA GLY A 114 13.50 -5.22 10.06
C GLY A 114 13.11 -4.96 8.60
N LEU A 115 11.86 -5.25 8.21
CA LEU A 115 11.32 -4.85 6.91
C LEU A 115 11.46 -3.34 6.71
N ASN A 116 11.86 -2.96 5.49
CA ASN A 116 11.97 -1.59 5.02
C ASN A 116 11.49 -1.52 3.58
N TYR A 117 11.25 -0.33 3.02
CA TYR A 117 11.19 -0.24 1.56
C TYR A 117 12.59 -0.47 1.00
N GLY A 118 12.69 -1.15 -0.13
CA GLY A 118 13.95 -1.38 -0.81
C GLY A 118 14.67 -0.07 -1.15
N LEU A 119 16.01 -0.12 -1.21
CA LEU A 119 16.84 1.07 -1.38
C LEU A 119 16.43 1.92 -2.60
N GLY A 120 16.07 1.28 -3.71
CA GLY A 120 15.57 1.97 -4.91
C GLY A 120 14.28 2.75 -4.66
N TYR A 121 13.36 2.21 -3.85
CA TYR A 121 12.14 2.92 -3.47
C TYR A 121 12.43 4.10 -2.55
N VAL A 122 13.24 3.90 -1.51
CA VAL A 122 13.64 4.97 -0.57
C VAL A 122 14.35 6.10 -1.33
N LEU A 123 15.18 5.77 -2.32
CA LEU A 123 15.78 6.75 -3.22
C LEU A 123 14.74 7.49 -4.07
N SER A 124 13.81 6.76 -4.71
CA SER A 124 12.77 7.36 -5.57
C SER A 124 11.81 8.27 -4.81
N LEU A 125 11.58 8.00 -3.53
CA LEU A 125 10.76 8.81 -2.64
C LEU A 125 11.52 10.03 -2.06
N GLY A 126 12.82 10.15 -2.33
CA GLY A 126 13.66 11.21 -1.80
C GLY A 126 13.90 11.10 -0.28
N TRP A 127 13.77 9.89 0.28
CA TRP A 127 13.95 9.65 1.73
C TRP A 127 15.41 9.42 2.10
N LEU A 128 16.29 9.19 1.11
CA LEU A 128 17.73 9.25 1.29
C LEU A 128 18.23 10.67 1.05
N SER A 129 18.99 11.19 2.02
CA SER A 129 19.75 12.42 1.79
C SER A 129 20.79 12.20 0.69
N GLY A 130 21.00 13.19 -0.18
CA GLY A 130 22.08 13.17 -1.16
C GLY A 130 23.46 13.01 -0.52
N SER A 131 23.64 13.46 0.73
CA SER A 131 24.88 13.26 1.49
C SER A 131 25.15 11.79 1.86
N SER A 132 24.14 10.93 1.80
CA SER A 132 24.24 9.50 2.06
C SER A 132 24.54 8.69 0.79
N ILE A 133 24.63 9.35 -0.38
CA ILE A 133 24.86 8.72 -1.67
C ILE A 133 26.28 9.04 -2.13
N TYR A 134 27.10 8.00 -2.26
CA TYR A 134 28.43 8.11 -2.86
C TYR A 134 28.38 7.59 -4.29
N THR A 135 28.71 8.44 -5.26
CA THR A 135 28.77 8.05 -6.67
C THR A 135 30.18 7.57 -7.00
N VAL A 136 30.30 6.29 -7.36
CA VAL A 136 31.54 5.73 -7.88
C VAL A 136 31.57 5.93 -9.40
N THR A 137 32.63 6.59 -9.88
CA THR A 137 32.98 6.72 -11.31
C THR A 137 34.33 6.04 -11.56
N ASP A 138 34.69 5.83 -12.83
CA ASP A 138 36.02 5.31 -13.21
C ASP A 138 37.15 6.17 -12.62
N GLN A 139 36.93 7.49 -12.50
CA GLN A 139 37.89 8.43 -11.89
C GLN A 139 38.07 8.21 -10.38
N SER A 140 37.08 7.60 -9.72
CA SER A 140 37.10 7.30 -8.28
C SER A 140 37.62 5.90 -7.95
N LEU A 141 37.99 5.11 -8.97
CA LEU A 141 38.56 3.77 -8.84
C LEU A 141 40.03 3.78 -9.32
N PRO A 142 41.00 4.23 -8.51
CA PRO A 142 42.38 4.20 -8.92
C PRO A 142 42.87 2.75 -9.05
N GLY A 143 43.15 2.31 -10.28
CA GLY A 143 43.81 1.02 -10.57
C GLY A 143 42.99 -0.03 -11.32
N LEU A 144 41.84 0.34 -11.92
CA LEU A 144 41.17 -0.42 -12.97
C LEU A 144 41.33 0.29 -14.33
#